data_AF-D8FX21-F1
#
_entry.id   AF-D8FX21-F1
#
_cell.length_a   1.000
_cell.length_b   1.000
_cell.length_c   1.000
_cell.angle_alpha   90.00
_cell.angle_beta   90.00
_cell.angle_gamma   90.00
#
_symmetry.space_group_name_H-M   'P 1'
#
loop_
_entity.id
_entity.type
_entity.pdbx_description
1 polymer ?
#
loop_
_entity_poly.entity_id
_entity_poly.type
_entity_poly.pdbx_seq_one_letter_code
_entity_poly.pdbx_strand_id
1 'polypeptide(L)' 'MFQLLEKRIQPLSLNFKVLEVAYELYMQAPQSDSPVINLKELAQKTNASVFDCRNTIVSANKIGKFPNCSLSC' A
#
# COMPACT_ATOMS: atom_id res chain seq x y z
N MET A 1 21.06 -21.32 -3.15
CA MET A 1 19.61 -21.56 -3.40
C MET A 1 18.70 -20.79 -2.44
N PHE A 2 19.04 -20.64 -1.14
CA PHE A 2 18.23 -19.88 -0.15
C PHE A 2 18.07 -18.38 -0.43
N GLN A 3 19.09 -17.71 -0.99
CA GLN A 3 19.04 -16.27 -1.27
C GLN A 3 17.97 -15.84 -2.30
N LEU A 4 17.54 -16.77 -3.17
CA LEU A 4 16.50 -16.51 -4.18
C LEU A 4 15.08 -16.57 -3.57
N LEU A 5 14.89 -17.40 -2.53
CA LEU A 5 13.64 -17.47 -1.77
C LEU A 5 13.49 -16.24 -0.87
N GLU A 6 14.53 -15.86 -0.14
CA GLU A 6 14.50 -14.62 0.67
C GLU A 6 14.20 -13.38 -0.18
N LYS A 7 14.81 -13.27 -1.38
CA LYS A 7 14.53 -12.17 -2.31
C LYS A 7 13.13 -12.20 -2.93
N ARG A 8 12.41 -13.32 -2.93
CA ARG A 8 10.98 -13.34 -3.35
C ARG A 8 10.04 -13.09 -2.18
N ILE A 9 10.38 -13.58 -1.00
CA ILE A 9 9.58 -13.45 0.22
C ILE A 9 9.65 -12.01 0.75
N GLN A 10 10.80 -11.34 0.71
CA GLN A 10 10.94 -9.94 1.11
C GLN A 10 10.00 -8.99 0.35
N PRO A 11 9.94 -8.99 -1.00
CA PRO A 11 8.97 -8.17 -1.74
C PRO A 11 7.52 -8.52 -1.41
N LEU A 12 7.20 -9.80 -1.21
CA LEU A 12 5.85 -10.22 -0.80
C LEU A 12 5.48 -9.69 0.59
N SER A 13 6.41 -9.75 1.54
CA SER A 13 6.30 -9.19 2.90
C SER A 13 6.16 -7.67 2.88
N LEU A 14 6.99 -6.98 2.09
CA LEU A 14 6.98 -5.52 1.96
C LEU A 14 5.65 -5.04 1.37
N ASN A 15 5.15 -5.75 0.36
CA ASN A 15 3.81 -5.52 -0.19
C ASN A 15 2.71 -5.76 0.85
N PHE A 16 2.83 -6.80 1.67
CA PHE A 16 1.81 -7.11 2.68
C PHE A 16 1.72 -6.01 3.74
N LYS A 17 2.86 -5.55 4.26
CA LYS A 17 2.92 -4.44 5.22
C LYS A 17 2.38 -3.14 4.62
N VAL A 18 2.70 -2.84 3.37
CA VAL A 18 2.16 -1.67 2.66
C VAL A 18 0.63 -1.76 2.56
N LEU A 19 0.08 -2.93 2.24
CA LEU A 19 -1.37 -3.09 2.13
C LEU A 19 -2.09 -2.98 3.47
N GLU A 20 -1.50 -3.49 4.54
CA GLU A 20 -2.05 -3.40 5.89
C GLU A 20 -2.13 -1.94 6.35
N VAL A 21 -1.03 -1.21 6.28
CA VAL A 21 -1.01 0.22 6.65
C VAL A 21 -1.89 1.06 5.72
N ALA A 22 -1.93 0.75 4.41
CA ALA A 22 -2.83 1.43 3.49
C ALA A 22 -4.30 1.21 3.85
N TYR A 23 -4.66 0.04 4.38
CA TYR A 23 -6.01 -0.26 4.84
C TYR A 23 -6.37 0.49 6.12
N GLU A 24 -5.43 0.62 7.06
CA GLU A 24 -5.62 1.46 8.24
C GLU A 24 -5.87 2.92 7.86
N LEU A 25 -5.05 3.48 6.96
CA LEU A 25 -5.22 4.84 6.45
C LEU A 25 -6.55 5.02 5.72
N TYR A 26 -6.94 4.02 4.92
CA TYR A 26 -8.23 4.01 4.22
C TYR A 26 -9.42 3.98 5.19
N MET A 27 -9.35 3.22 6.28
CA MET A 27 -10.40 3.15 7.31
C MET A 27 -10.45 4.40 8.20
N GLN A 28 -9.31 5.07 8.42
CA GLN A 28 -9.21 6.32 9.16
C GLN A 28 -9.63 7.54 8.34
N ALA A 29 -9.59 7.43 7.01
CA ALA A 29 -10.05 8.50 6.14
C ALA A 29 -11.51 8.85 6.49
N PRO A 30 -11.87 10.15 6.48
CA PRO A 30 -13.26 10.56 6.68
C PRO A 30 -14.17 9.78 5.74
N GLN A 31 -15.35 9.38 6.21
CA GLN A 31 -16.38 8.80 5.35
C GLN A 31 -16.87 9.87 4.37
N SER A 32 -16.10 10.09 3.33
CA SER A 32 -16.42 10.88 2.16
C SER A 32 -16.52 9.94 0.97
N ASP A 33 -17.14 10.41 -0.10
CA ASP A 33 -17.32 9.64 -1.33
C ASP A 33 -15.99 9.21 -1.98
N SER A 34 -14.84 9.78 -1.57
CA SER A 34 -13.51 9.34 -2.01
C SER A 34 -12.45 9.41 -0.90
N PRO A 35 -12.22 8.32 -0.13
CA PRO A 35 -11.17 8.27 0.88
C PRO A 35 -9.78 8.45 0.24
N VAL A 36 -8.97 9.34 0.81
CA VAL A 36 -7.66 9.71 0.28
C VAL A 36 -6.56 8.99 1.07
N ILE A 37 -5.76 8.17 0.39
CA ILE A 37 -4.58 7.54 0.98
C ILE A 37 -3.35 8.41 0.64
N ASN A 38 -2.69 8.92 1.68
CA ASN A 38 -1.46 9.70 1.54
C ASN A 38 -0.25 8.76 1.35
N LEU A 39 0.36 8.81 0.17
CA LEU A 39 1.47 7.93 -0.19
C LEU A 39 2.77 8.29 0.55
N LYS A 40 2.99 9.56 0.91
CA LYS A 40 4.14 9.96 1.75
C LYS A 40 4.01 9.39 3.15
N GLU A 41 2.82 9.48 3.75
CA GLU A 41 2.55 8.92 5.06
C GLU A 41 2.72 7.39 5.05
N LEU A 42 2.17 6.75 4.02
CA LEU A 42 2.30 5.31 3.83
C LEU A 42 3.77 4.88 3.68
N ALA A 43 4.55 5.58 2.87
CA ALA A 43 5.99 5.34 2.71
C ALA A 43 6.74 5.49 4.04
N GLN A 44 6.43 6.52 4.82
CA GLN A 44 7.05 6.74 6.14
C GLN A 44 6.74 5.60 7.13
N LYS A 45 5.49 5.16 7.21
CA LYS A 45 5.07 4.08 8.12
C LYS A 45 5.57 2.70 7.72
N THR A 46 5.77 2.47 6.42
CA THR A 46 6.15 1.15 5.88
C THR A 46 7.65 1.03 5.63
N ASN A 47 8.38 2.16 5.63
CA ASN A 47 9.78 2.28 5.20
C ASN A 47 9.98 1.81 3.74
N ALA A 48 8.96 2.00 2.91
CA ALA A 48 8.96 1.70 1.48
C ALA A 48 9.07 2.99 0.66
N SER A 49 9.44 2.88 -0.62
CA SER A 49 9.42 4.05 -1.49
C SER A 49 7.98 4.45 -1.84
N VAL A 50 7.74 5.74 -2.08
CA VAL A 50 6.44 6.25 -2.54
C VAL A 50 6.02 5.55 -3.85
N PHE A 51 6.98 5.23 -4.71
CA PHE A 51 6.73 4.52 -5.97
C PHE A 51 6.24 3.09 -5.73
N ASP A 52 6.87 2.36 -4.80
CA ASP A 52 6.45 1.01 -4.44
C ASP A 52 5.05 1.05 -3.79
N CYS A 53 4.82 1.95 -2.84
CA CYS A 53 3.51 2.16 -2.23
C CYS A 53 2.40 2.38 -3.27
N ARG A 54 2.64 3.25 -4.25
CA ARG A 54 1.72 3.51 -5.35
C ARG A 54 1.45 2.24 -6.16
N ASN A 55 2.49 1.52 -6.56
CA ASN A 55 2.34 0.31 -7.38
C ASN A 55 1.58 -0.79 -6.63
N THR A 56 1.83 -0.93 -5.33
CA THR A 56 1.15 -1.89 -4.47
C THR A 56 -0.34 -1.55 -4.33
N ILE A 57 -0.69 -0.28 -4.09
CA ILE A 57 -2.11 0.14 -4.02
C ILE A 57 -2.78 0.00 -5.39
N VAL A 58 -2.15 0.44 -6.48
CA VAL A 58 -2.72 0.30 -7.84
C VAL A 58 -2.98 -1.16 -8.17
N SER A 59 -2.06 -2.07 -7.80
CA SER A 59 -2.24 -3.51 -8.01
C SER A 59 -3.38 -4.07 -7.16
N ALA A 60 -3.52 -3.62 -5.92
CA ALA A 60 -4.61 -4.03 -5.05
C ALA A 60 -5.98 -3.47 -5.48
N ASN A 61 -6.02 -2.29 -6.11
CA ASN A 61 -7.26 -1.74 -6.67
C ASN A 61 -7.77 -2.48 -7.89
N LYS A 62 -6.88 -3.11 -8.68
CA LYS A 62 -7.29 -4.00 -9.78
C LYS A 62 -8.14 -5.18 -9.28
N ILE A 63 -8.00 -5.56 -8.02
CA ILE A 63 -8.77 -6.63 -7.37
C ILE A 63 -9.83 -6.08 -6.39
N GLY A 64 -10.08 -4.76 -6.39
CA GLY A 64 -11.13 -4.12 -5.60
C GLY A 64 -10.85 -3.93 -4.11
N LYS A 65 -9.58 -3.92 -3.66
CA LYS A 65 -9.26 -3.79 -2.22
C LYS A 65 -9.57 -2.41 -1.61
N PHE A 66 -9.41 -1.32 -2.36
CA PHE A 66 -9.71 0.03 -1.87
C PHE A 66 -10.73 0.72 -2.81
N PRO A 67 -12.04 0.50 -2.59
CA PRO A 67 -13.06 1.08 -3.46
C PRO A 67 -13.07 2.61 -3.36
N ASN A 68 -13.24 3.28 -4.49
CA ASN A 68 -13.34 4.75 -4.61
C ASN A 68 -12.20 5.56 -3.96
N CYS A 69 -11.03 4.97 -3.71
CA CYS A 69 -9.93 5.68 -3.06
C CYS A 69 -9.17 6.59 -4.04
N SER A 70 -8.75 7.75 -3.54
CA SER A 70 -7.81 8.64 -4.23
C SER A 70 -6.42 8.54 -3.61
N LEU A 71 -5.37 8.77 -4.42
CA LEU A 71 -3.98 8.77 -3.94
C LEU A 71 -3.45 10.21 -3.90
N SER A 72 -2.88 10.63 -2.77
CA SER A 72 -2.19 11.92 -2.65
C SER A 72 -0.67 11.72 -2.47
N CYS A 73 0.11 12.63 -3.08
CA CYS A 73 1.57 12.60 -3.07
C CYS A 73 2.13 13.67 -2.13
#